data_AF-X1TTJ8-F1
#
_entry.id   AF-X1TTJ8-F1
#
_cell.length_a   1.000
_cell.length_b   1.000
_cell.length_c   1.000
_cell.angle_alpha   90.00
_cell.angle_beta   90.00
_cell.angle_gamma   90.00
#
_symmetry.space_group_name_H-M   'P 1'
#
loop_
_entity.id
_entity.type
_entity.pdbx_description
1 polymer ?
#
loop_
_entity_poly.entity_id
_entity_poly.type
_entity_poly.pdbx_seq_one_letter_code
_entity_poly.pdbx_strand_id
1 'polypeptide(L)'
;AFNLYALSQKLVASGFNIFVKLKVLASVALKTWGALTDCLIASILSTSCSVTINVPSDLTGILYIGTSKTSMLTQFVGAYVDPGYTFTVIDLVADTRYYFYIANTLADEVARTGIYSFKTAAA
;
A
#
# COMPACT_ATOMS: atom_id res chain seq x y z
N ALA A 1 26.84 -14.04 13.83
CA ALA A 1 26.68 -13.54 12.44
C ALA A 1 25.23 -13.60 11.96
N PHE A 2 24.58 -14.77 11.92
CA PHE A 2 23.20 -14.92 11.38
C PHE A 2 22.12 -14.14 12.15
N ASN A 3 22.18 -14.13 13.49
CA ASN A 3 21.26 -13.34 14.31
C ASN A 3 21.46 -11.82 14.17
N LEU A 4 22.70 -11.36 13.94
CA LEU A 4 22.99 -9.94 13.68
C LEU A 4 22.49 -9.52 12.29
N TYR A 5 22.60 -10.40 11.29
CA TYR A 5 22.06 -10.21 9.94
C TYR A 5 20.52 -10.22 9.93
N ALA A 6 19.90 -11.09 10.71
CA ALA A 6 18.44 -11.12 10.88
C ALA A 6 17.93 -9.86 11.63
N LEU A 7 18.66 -9.40 12.65
CA LEU A 7 18.37 -8.15 13.37
C LEU A 7 18.58 -6.92 12.48
N SER A 8 19.61 -6.89 11.63
CA SER A 8 19.84 -5.79 10.67
C SER A 8 18.76 -5.76 9.57
N GLN A 9 18.25 -6.92 9.14
CA GLN A 9 17.07 -6.99 8.27
C GLN A 9 15.78 -6.57 8.97
N LYS A 10 15.65 -6.82 10.28
CA LYS A 10 14.52 -6.37 11.10
C LYS A 10 14.50 -4.84 11.28
N LEU A 11 15.68 -4.21 11.35
CA LEU A 11 15.85 -2.76 11.45
C LEU A 11 15.70 -2.02 10.11
N VAL A 12 15.88 -2.72 8.99
CA VAL A 12 15.80 -2.16 7.62
C VAL A 12 14.95 -3.07 6.74
N ALA A 13 13.73 -3.39 7.18
CA ALA A 13 12.73 -3.92 6.26
C ALA A 13 12.28 -2.76 5.36
N SER A 14 13.07 -2.48 4.32
CA SER A 14 12.66 -1.60 3.23
C SER A 14 11.32 -2.11 2.67
N GLY A 15 10.51 -1.23 2.06
CA GLY A 15 9.25 -1.65 1.44
C GLY A 15 9.43 -2.83 0.47
N PHE A 16 10.61 -2.92 -0.16
CA PHE A 16 11.03 -4.05 -1.00
C PHE A 16 11.20 -5.38 -0.21
N ASN A 17 11.89 -5.35 0.94
CA ASN A 17 12.07 -6.55 1.76
C ASN A 17 10.73 -7.12 2.26
N ILE A 18 9.78 -6.25 2.57
CA ILE A 18 8.42 -6.63 2.97
C ILE A 18 7.65 -7.23 1.79
N PHE A 19 7.73 -6.59 0.61
CA PHE A 19 7.10 -7.09 -0.61
C PHE A 19 7.60 -8.49 -0.98
N VAL A 20 8.91 -8.70 -1.03
CA VAL A 20 9.51 -10.00 -1.37
C VAL A 20 9.08 -11.07 -0.37
N LYS A 21 9.12 -10.76 0.94
CA LYS A 21 8.67 -11.70 1.98
C LYS A 21 7.22 -12.14 1.77
N LEU A 22 6.32 -11.19 1.47
CA LEU A 22 4.91 -11.50 1.26
C LEU A 22 4.68 -12.33 0.00
N LYS A 23 5.40 -12.02 -1.09
CA LYS A 23 5.33 -12.81 -2.32
C LYS A 23 5.76 -14.26 -2.10
N VAL A 24 6.87 -14.46 -1.38
CA VAL A 24 7.35 -15.81 -1.03
C VAL A 24 6.33 -16.55 -0.17
N LEU A 25 5.76 -15.90 0.85
CA LEU A 25 4.74 -16.51 1.71
C LEU A 25 3.48 -16.90 0.92
N ALA A 26 3.03 -16.07 -0.03
CA ALA A 26 1.91 -16.38 -0.90
C ALA A 26 2.20 -17.62 -1.78
N SER A 27 3.42 -17.71 -2.33
CA SER A 27 3.85 -18.89 -3.10
C SER A 27 3.90 -20.16 -2.26
N VAL A 28 4.41 -20.09 -1.02
CA VAL A 28 4.40 -21.24 -0.09
C VAL A 28 2.97 -21.68 0.24
N ALA A 29 2.05 -20.73 0.36
CA ALA A 29 0.62 -20.99 0.62
C ALA A 29 -0.19 -21.33 -0.64
N LEU A 30 0.45 -21.47 -1.82
CA LEU A 30 -0.19 -21.74 -3.10
C LEU A 30 -1.29 -20.72 -3.50
N LYS A 31 -1.13 -19.46 -3.08
CA LYS A 31 -2.04 -18.36 -3.46
C LYS A 31 -1.59 -17.68 -4.74
N THR A 32 -2.54 -17.17 -5.51
CA THR A 32 -2.25 -16.36 -6.69
C THR A 32 -1.76 -14.97 -6.25
N TRP A 33 -0.72 -14.45 -6.91
CA TRP A 33 -0.24 -13.08 -6.68
C TRP A 33 -0.73 -12.15 -7.78
N GLY A 34 -1.62 -11.22 -7.44
CA GLY A 34 -2.14 -10.20 -8.33
C GLY A 34 -1.13 -9.07 -8.55
N ALA A 35 -0.99 -8.66 -9.81
CA ALA A 35 -0.21 -7.48 -10.14
C ALA A 35 -1.02 -6.22 -9.80
N LEU A 36 -0.45 -5.35 -8.98
CA LEU A 36 -0.92 -3.99 -8.73
C LEU A 36 0.09 -3.04 -9.38
N THR A 37 -0.29 -2.33 -10.43
CA THR A 37 0.63 -1.52 -11.24
C THR A 37 0.16 -0.08 -11.39
N ASP A 38 1.07 0.80 -11.82
CA ASP A 38 0.76 2.18 -12.22
C ASP A 38 0.05 2.99 -11.11
N CYS A 39 0.55 2.87 -9.88
CA CYS A 39 0.03 3.66 -8.77
C CYS A 39 0.30 5.16 -8.99
N LEU A 40 -0.77 5.94 -9.08
CA LEU A 40 -0.72 7.38 -9.26
C LEU A 40 -1.37 8.08 -8.06
N ILE A 41 -0.72 9.12 -7.57
CA ILE A 41 -1.24 10.00 -6.52
C ILE A 41 -1.55 11.35 -7.18
N ALA A 42 -2.79 11.79 -7.08
CA ALA A 42 -3.28 13.00 -7.72
C ALA A 42 -4.09 13.85 -6.74
N SER A 43 -4.37 15.09 -7.15
CA SER A 43 -5.22 16.03 -6.41
C SER A 43 -4.85 16.14 -4.94
N ILE A 44 -3.55 16.25 -4.64
CA ILE A 44 -3.06 16.35 -3.26
C ILE A 44 -3.44 17.74 -2.73
N LEU A 45 -4.42 17.76 -1.84
CA LEU A 45 -4.90 18.95 -1.14
C LEU A 45 -4.38 18.94 0.31
N SER A 46 -4.81 19.92 1.10
CA SER A 46 -4.46 20.01 2.52
C SER A 46 -5.11 18.92 3.37
N THR A 47 -6.32 18.47 3.00
CA THR A 47 -7.10 17.48 3.77
C THR A 47 -7.46 16.21 3.01
N SER A 48 -7.09 16.10 1.73
CA SER A 48 -7.46 14.95 0.90
C SER A 48 -6.48 14.70 -0.24
N CYS A 49 -6.57 13.51 -0.82
CA CYS A 49 -5.97 13.18 -2.11
C CYS A 49 -6.75 12.07 -2.82
N SER A 50 -6.44 11.87 -4.10
CA SER A 50 -6.91 10.71 -4.85
C SER A 50 -5.74 9.80 -5.17
N VAL A 51 -5.93 8.50 -5.01
CA VAL A 51 -4.96 7.48 -5.42
C VAL A 51 -5.62 6.53 -6.41
N THR A 52 -4.96 6.26 -7.53
CA THR A 52 -5.41 5.26 -8.50
C THR A 52 -4.37 4.17 -8.68
N ILE A 53 -4.81 2.97 -9.02
CA ILE A 53 -3.93 1.83 -9.31
C ILE A 53 -4.60 0.87 -10.29
N ASN A 54 -3.83 0.33 -11.23
CA ASN A 54 -4.31 -0.65 -12.20
C ASN A 54 -4.33 -2.04 -11.58
N VAL A 55 -5.45 -2.75 -11.79
CA VAL A 55 -5.69 -4.11 -11.30
C VAL A 55 -6.52 -4.86 -12.36
N PRO A 56 -6.15 -6.10 -12.73
CA PRO A 56 -6.81 -6.82 -13.82
C PRO A 56 -8.27 -7.22 -13.55
N SER A 57 -8.70 -7.24 -12.28
CA SER A 57 -10.07 -7.54 -11.88
C SER A 57 -10.33 -7.03 -10.47
N ASP A 58 -11.60 -6.93 -10.08
CA ASP A 58 -11.96 -6.58 -8.72
C ASP A 58 -11.65 -7.72 -7.73
N LEU A 59 -10.72 -7.44 -6.80
CA LEU A 59 -10.18 -8.33 -5.78
C LEU A 59 -10.25 -7.70 -4.37
N THR A 60 -11.17 -6.75 -4.16
CA THR A 60 -11.34 -5.99 -2.91
C THR A 60 -10.06 -5.24 -2.48
N GLY A 61 -9.70 -4.20 -3.25
CA GLY A 61 -8.55 -3.34 -2.95
C GLY A 61 -8.79 -2.44 -1.73
N ILE A 62 -7.86 -2.44 -0.77
CA ILE A 62 -7.86 -1.56 0.40
C ILE A 62 -6.54 -0.78 0.45
N LEU A 63 -6.64 0.54 0.63
CA LEU A 63 -5.51 1.42 0.89
C LEU A 63 -5.35 1.62 2.39
N TYR A 64 -4.15 1.38 2.90
CA TYR A 64 -3.77 1.56 4.30
C TYR A 64 -2.83 2.74 4.40
N ILE A 65 -3.11 3.72 5.25
CA ILE A 65 -2.36 4.98 5.36
C ILE A 65 -2.06 5.37 6.81
N GLY A 66 -0.94 6.06 7.01
CA GLY A 66 -0.55 6.65 8.29
C GLY A 66 0.66 7.58 8.17
N THR A 67 1.03 8.23 9.27
CA THR A 67 2.19 9.14 9.33
C THR A 67 3.51 8.41 9.60
N SER A 68 3.46 7.09 9.83
CA SER A 68 4.63 6.23 10.02
C SER A 68 4.67 5.11 8.97
N LYS A 69 5.88 4.81 8.48
CA LYS A 69 6.14 3.66 7.59
C LYS A 69 5.81 2.31 8.23
N THR A 70 5.78 2.24 9.55
CA THR A 70 5.52 1.01 10.31
C THR A 70 4.11 0.93 10.89
N SER A 71 3.32 2.00 10.80
CA SER A 71 1.98 2.09 11.37
C SER A 71 1.05 2.85 10.46
N MET A 72 0.20 2.12 9.73
CA MET A 72 -0.79 2.62 8.77
C MET A 72 -2.15 2.03 9.11
N LEU A 73 -2.84 2.64 10.09
CA LEU A 73 -4.04 2.07 10.73
C LEU A 73 -5.34 2.51 10.04
N THR A 74 -5.30 3.63 9.31
CA THR A 74 -6.46 4.16 8.60
C THR A 74 -6.62 3.45 7.27
N GLN A 75 -7.85 3.12 6.90
CA GLN A 75 -8.17 2.32 5.72
C GLN A 75 -9.18 3.01 4.83
N PHE A 76 -8.99 2.88 3.52
CA PHE A 76 -9.92 3.35 2.49
C PHE A 76 -10.19 2.21 1.52
N VAL A 77 -11.46 1.90 1.30
CA VAL A 77 -11.88 0.89 0.32
C VAL A 77 -11.83 1.52 -1.07
N GLY A 78 -11.24 0.82 -2.03
CA GLY A 78 -11.17 1.26 -3.42
C GLY A 78 -12.50 1.07 -4.13
N ALA A 79 -12.90 2.04 -4.94
CA ALA A 79 -13.96 1.86 -5.92
C ALA A 79 -13.35 1.27 -7.20
N TYR A 80 -13.77 0.07 -7.59
CA TYR A 80 -13.31 -0.57 -8.82
C TYR A 80 -14.05 0.01 -10.03
N VAL A 81 -13.28 0.50 -10.99
CA VAL A 81 -13.74 0.83 -12.34
C VAL A 81 -12.66 0.35 -13.28
N ASP A 82 -13.00 -0.57 -14.17
CA ASP A 82 -12.05 -1.16 -15.11
C ASP A 82 -11.20 -0.07 -15.82
N PRO A 83 -9.86 -0.17 -15.82
CA PRO A 83 -9.03 -1.31 -15.39
C PRO A 83 -8.37 -1.16 -14.00
N GLY A 84 -9.02 -0.56 -12.99
CA GLY A 84 -8.37 -0.35 -11.70
C GLY A 84 -9.24 0.15 -10.55
N TYR A 85 -8.56 0.50 -9.44
CA TYR A 85 -9.19 1.12 -8.29
C TYR A 85 -8.93 2.63 -8.23
N THR A 86 -9.93 3.35 -7.74
CA THR A 86 -9.79 4.72 -7.24
C THR A 86 -10.06 4.76 -5.75
N PHE A 87 -9.15 5.39 -5.00
CA PHE A 87 -9.26 5.61 -3.56
C PHE A 87 -9.38 7.10 -3.28
N THR A 88 -10.48 7.50 -2.65
CA THR A 88 -10.68 8.85 -2.15
C THR A 88 -10.20 8.90 -0.70
N VAL A 89 -9.06 9.54 -0.46
CA VAL A 89 -8.45 9.67 0.87
C VAL A 89 -8.83 11.03 1.44
N ILE A 90 -9.45 11.04 2.61
CA ILE A 90 -9.94 12.23 3.30
C ILE A 90 -9.43 12.27 4.74
N ASP A 91 -9.83 13.29 5.50
CA ASP A 91 -9.47 13.51 6.91
C ASP A 91 -7.95 13.55 7.15
N LEU A 92 -7.22 14.07 6.18
CA LEU A 92 -5.78 14.30 6.30
C LEU A 92 -5.50 15.63 7.00
N VAL A 93 -4.34 15.71 7.64
CA VAL A 93 -3.83 16.93 8.26
C VAL A 93 -2.97 17.68 7.25
N ALA A 94 -3.11 19.00 7.19
CA ALA A 94 -2.30 19.86 6.34
C ALA A 94 -0.80 19.77 6.67
N ASP A 95 0.04 20.06 5.69
CA ASP A 95 1.52 20.04 5.78
C ASP A 95 2.13 18.74 6.35
N THR A 96 1.41 17.62 6.26
CA THR A 96 1.78 16.36 6.90
C THR A 96 2.23 15.32 5.87
N ARG A 97 3.31 14.60 6.19
CA ARG A 97 3.79 13.49 5.36
C ARG A 97 3.06 12.21 5.73
N TYR A 98 2.47 11.58 4.72
CA TYR A 98 1.80 10.30 4.83
C TYR A 98 2.55 9.21 4.06
N TYR A 99 2.43 7.99 4.57
CA TYR A 99 2.89 6.76 3.97
C TYR A 99 1.71 5.84 3.78
N PHE A 100 1.65 5.12 2.66
CA PHE A 100 0.58 4.19 2.39
C PHE A 100 1.04 2.98 1.57
N TYR A 101 0.24 1.92 1.61
CA TYR A 101 0.29 0.81 0.65
C TYR A 101 -1.13 0.37 0.31
N ILE A 102 -1.28 -0.31 -0.83
CA ILE A 102 -2.54 -0.93 -1.26
C ILE A 102 -2.37 -2.44 -1.18
N ALA A 103 -3.42 -3.14 -0.75
CA ALA A 103 -3.48 -4.59 -0.74
C ALA A 103 -4.85 -5.08 -1.18
N ASN A 104 -4.89 -6.22 -1.83
CA ASN A 104 -6.12 -6.96 -2.07
C ASN A 104 -6.37 -7.91 -0.89
N THR A 105 -7.64 -8.12 -0.54
CA THR A 105 -8.03 -8.93 0.63
C THR A 105 -8.87 -10.16 0.31
N LEU A 106 -9.02 -10.51 -0.97
CA LEU A 106 -9.73 -11.74 -1.36
C LEU A 106 -9.01 -12.99 -0.83
N ALA A 107 -9.73 -14.04 -0.46
CA ALA A 107 -9.17 -15.17 0.28
C ALA A 107 -8.07 -15.95 -0.49
N ASP A 108 -8.25 -16.11 -1.80
CA ASP A 108 -7.42 -16.97 -2.66
C ASP A 108 -6.38 -16.18 -3.49
N GLU A 109 -6.30 -14.88 -3.26
CA GLU A 109 -5.39 -13.97 -3.96
C GLU A 109 -4.67 -13.08 -2.94
N VAL A 110 -3.38 -12.82 -3.17
CA VAL A 110 -2.62 -11.87 -2.34
C VAL A 110 -1.89 -10.91 -3.24
N ALA A 111 -2.23 -9.64 -3.13
CA ALA A 111 -1.45 -8.57 -3.72
C ALA A 111 -1.17 -7.49 -2.68
N ARG A 112 0.03 -6.93 -2.75
CA ARG A 112 0.39 -5.75 -1.99
C ARG A 112 1.42 -4.92 -2.73
N THR A 113 1.24 -3.61 -2.73
CA THR A 113 2.24 -2.69 -3.26
C THR A 113 3.45 -2.53 -2.32
N GLY A 114 4.49 -1.85 -2.82
CA GLY A 114 5.46 -1.20 -1.94
C GLY A 114 4.81 -0.08 -1.10
N ILE A 115 5.63 0.55 -0.25
CA ILE A 115 5.22 1.73 0.51
C ILE A 115 5.47 2.97 -0.34
N TYR A 116 4.41 3.73 -0.60
CA TYR A 116 4.46 5.06 -1.20
C TYR A 116 4.38 6.15 -0.13
N SER A 117 4.68 7.38 -0.53
CA SER A 117 4.53 8.54 0.36
C SER A 117 4.20 9.80 -0.41
N PHE A 118 3.45 10.70 0.23
CA PHE A 118 3.21 12.05 -0.24
C PHE A 118 3.17 13.02 0.93
N LYS A 119 3.17 14.33 0.65
CA LYS A 119 2.98 15.38 1.65
C LYS A 119 1.74 16.19 1.26
N THR A 120 0.82 16.38 2.19
CA THR A 120 -0.36 17.25 1.97
C THR A 120 0.07 18.70 1.76
N ALA A 121 -0.77 19.45 1.04
CA ALA A 121 -0.54 20.88 0.86
C ALA A 121 -0.60 21.62 2.21
N ALA A 122 0.00 22.82 2.26
CA ALA A 122 -0.20 23.72 3.39
C ALA A 122 -1.68 24.13 3.49
N ALA A 123 -2.08 24.61 4.68
CA ALA A 123 -3.44 25.05 4.96
C ALA A 123 -3.82 26.32 4.16
#